data_AF-B3EAQ4-F1
#
_entry.id   AF-B3EAQ4-F1
#
_cell.length_a   1.000
_cell.length_b   1.000
_cell.length_c   1.000
_cell.angle_alpha   90.00
_cell.angle_beta   90.00
_cell.angle_gamma   90.00
#
_symmetry.space_group_name_H-M   'P 1'
#
loop_
_entity.id
_entity.type
_entity.pdbx_description
1 polymer ?
#
loop_
_entity_poly.entity_id
_entity_poly.type
_entity_poly.pdbx_seq_one_letter_code
_entity_poly.pdbx_strand_id
1 'polypeptide(L)' 'MKAYQFNEDTGLYEGEIFADSATLASVGGVTTVAPPEYGAGQVPVFDTTAQQWELLPVAIARQLLLGRRQ' A
#
# COMPACT_ATOMS: atom_id res chain seq x y z
N MET A 1 13.99 1.24 -11.16
CA MET A 1 13.48 2.38 -10.36
C MET A 1 12.90 1.86 -9.05
N LYS A 2 12.72 2.73 -8.04
CA LYS A 2 12.10 2.35 -6.77
C LYS A 2 10.59 2.36 -6.93
N ALA A 3 9.92 1.34 -6.42
CA ALA A 3 8.48 1.23 -6.39
C ALA A 3 8.03 0.66 -5.05
N TYR A 4 6.75 0.82 -4.76
CA TYR A 4 6.15 0.55 -3.46
C TYR A 4 4.98 -0.41 -3.68
N GLN A 5 5.09 -1.57 -3.04
CA GLN A 5 4.08 -2.61 -3.13
C GLN A 5 3.00 -2.35 -2.09
N PHE A 6 1.77 -2.53 -2.52
CA PHE A 6 0.59 -2.54 -1.68
C PHE A 6 -0.30 -3.71 -2.03
N ASN A 7 -0.98 -4.23 -1.03
CA ASN A 7 -1.97 -5.27 -1.23
C ASN A 7 -3.18 -4.69 -1.98
N GLU A 8 -3.49 -5.15 -3.19
CA GLU A 8 -4.55 -4.57 -4.05
C GLU A 8 -5.94 -4.57 -3.42
N ASP A 9 -6.14 -5.47 -2.48
CA ASP A 9 -7.42 -5.82 -1.95
C ASP A 9 -7.67 -5.12 -0.59
N THR A 10 -6.61 -4.77 0.15
CA THR A 10 -6.69 -3.98 1.40
C THR A 10 -6.08 -2.58 1.29
N GLY A 11 -5.31 -2.31 0.25
CA GLY A 11 -4.45 -1.14 0.09
C GLY A 11 -3.19 -1.16 0.96
N LEU A 12 -3.00 -2.13 1.86
CA LEU A 12 -1.95 -2.06 2.87
C LEU A 12 -0.55 -2.07 2.24
N TYR A 13 0.35 -1.20 2.72
CA TYR A 13 1.75 -1.20 2.28
C TYR A 13 2.46 -2.50 2.67
N GLU A 14 3.12 -3.13 1.69
CA GLU A 14 3.82 -4.41 1.85
C GLU A 14 5.35 -4.30 1.72
N GLY A 15 5.85 -3.17 1.19
CA GLY A 15 7.28 -2.88 1.16
C GLY A 15 7.77 -2.19 -0.10
N GLU A 16 9.09 -2.05 -0.19
CA GLU A 16 9.78 -1.45 -1.32
C GLU A 16 10.36 -2.52 -2.24
N ILE A 17 10.20 -2.32 -3.55
CA ILE A 17 10.83 -3.13 -4.58
C ILE A 17 11.63 -2.25 -5.54
N PHE A 18 12.61 -2.86 -6.20
CA PHE A 18 13.32 -2.25 -7.32
C PHE A 18 12.92 -2.98 -8.59
N ALA A 19 12.25 -2.26 -9.49
CA ALA A 19 11.79 -2.80 -10.77
C ALA A 19 11.89 -1.73 -11.86
N ASP A 20 12.03 -2.15 -13.11
CA ASP A 20 11.97 -1.26 -14.27
C ASP A 20 10.52 -0.91 -14.62
N SER A 21 10.32 0.25 -15.24
CA SER A 21 8.97 0.74 -15.60
C SER A 21 8.20 -0.22 -16.51
N ALA A 22 8.90 -0.94 -17.40
CA ALA A 22 8.31 -1.95 -18.26
C ALA A 22 7.75 -3.15 -17.48
N THR A 23 8.39 -3.52 -16.36
CA THR A 23 7.95 -4.63 -15.50
C THR A 23 6.81 -4.19 -14.59
N LEU A 24 6.84 -2.95 -14.09
CA LEU A 24 5.83 -2.39 -13.19
C LEU A 24 4.44 -2.28 -13.82
N ALA A 25 4.36 -1.96 -15.11
CA ALA A 25 3.08 -1.82 -15.81
C ALA A 25 2.24 -3.10 -15.87
N SER A 26 2.84 -4.27 -15.60
CA SER A 26 2.17 -5.58 -15.62
C SER A 26 1.87 -6.15 -14.23
N VAL A 27 2.28 -5.46 -13.16
CA VAL A 27 2.18 -5.97 -11.78
C VAL A 27 1.13 -5.15 -11.02
N GLY A 28 0.00 -5.78 -10.74
CA GLY A 28 -1.01 -5.25 -9.81
C GLY A 28 -0.42 -5.04 -8.42
N GLY A 29 -0.92 -4.04 -7.69
CA GLY A 29 -0.49 -3.78 -6.32
C GLY A 29 0.87 -3.11 -6.20
N VAL A 30 1.30 -2.35 -7.21
CA VAL A 30 2.54 -1.58 -7.13
C VAL A 30 2.32 -0.16 -7.60
N THR A 31 2.92 0.80 -6.89
CA THR A 31 2.91 2.22 -7.23
C THR A 31 4.31 2.81 -7.20
N THR A 32 4.58 3.80 -8.04
CA THR A 32 5.82 4.60 -7.98
C THR A 32 5.71 5.77 -7.00
N VAL A 33 4.52 6.00 -6.43
CA VAL A 33 4.29 7.02 -5.41
C VAL A 33 4.86 6.52 -4.09
N ALA A 34 5.73 7.30 -3.46
CA ALA A 34 6.28 6.95 -2.15
C ALA A 34 5.24 7.14 -1.04
N PRO A 35 5.15 6.23 -0.06
CA PRO A 35 4.37 6.46 1.13
C PRO A 35 4.96 7.66 1.91
N PRO A 36 4.11 8.49 2.54
CA PRO A 36 4.57 9.56 3.39
C PRO A 36 5.28 8.98 4.62
N GLU A 37 6.05 9.81 5.33
CA GLU A 37 6.64 9.41 6.61
C GLU A 37 5.53 9.08 7.63
N TYR A 38 5.65 7.95 8.30
CA TYR A 38 4.67 7.50 9.29
C TYR A 38 5.34 7.09 10.59
N GLY A 39 4.66 7.37 11.70
CA GLY A 39 5.13 7.05 13.05
C GLY A 39 4.71 5.66 13.52
N ALA A 40 5.16 5.32 14.73
CA ALA A 40 4.72 4.10 15.40
C ALA A 40 3.19 4.08 15.57
N GLY A 41 2.57 2.95 15.21
CA GLY A 41 1.11 2.77 15.29
C GLY A 41 0.33 3.34 14.10
N GLN A 42 1.01 3.87 13.08
CA GLN A 42 0.41 4.20 11.79
C GLN A 42 0.91 3.24 10.72
N VAL A 43 0.07 2.98 9.74
CA VAL A 43 0.42 2.20 8.55
C VAL A 43 -0.08 2.92 7.29
N PRO A 44 0.73 3.00 6.24
CA PRO A 44 0.27 3.52 4.95
C PRO A 44 -0.63 2.50 4.26
N VAL A 45 -1.74 3.00 3.74
CA VAL A 45 -2.72 2.28 2.92
C VAL A 45 -2.90 3.07 1.63
N PHE A 46 -2.68 2.42 0.49
CA PHE A 46 -2.82 3.01 -0.82
C PHE A 46 -4.29 2.99 -1.24
N ASP A 47 -4.84 4.17 -1.50
CA ASP A 47 -6.14 4.32 -2.13
C ASP A 47 -5.93 4.31 -3.65
N THR A 48 -6.42 3.25 -4.31
CA THR A 48 -6.29 3.06 -5.76
C THR A 48 -7.20 4.00 -6.55
N THR A 49 -8.28 4.51 -5.96
CA THR A 49 -9.22 5.42 -6.60
C THR A 49 -8.64 6.84 -6.68
N ALA A 50 -8.03 7.30 -5.59
CA ALA A 50 -7.38 8.59 -5.48
C ALA A 50 -5.88 8.54 -5.86
N GLN A 51 -5.34 7.35 -6.11
CA GLN A 51 -3.92 7.08 -6.42
C GLN A 51 -2.93 7.71 -5.43
N GLN A 52 -3.25 7.66 -4.14
CA GLN A 52 -2.45 8.27 -3.08
C GLN A 52 -2.39 7.40 -1.83
N TRP A 53 -1.41 7.68 -0.97
CA TRP A 53 -1.28 7.01 0.32
C TRP A 53 -2.06 7.75 1.40
N GLU A 54 -2.81 6.99 2.19
CA GLU A 54 -3.40 7.43 3.45
C GLU A 54 -2.70 6.76 4.62
N LEU A 55 -2.56 7.51 5.72
CA LEU A 55 -2.04 6.97 6.97
C LEU A 55 -3.18 6.58 7.88
N LEU A 56 -3.34 5.28 8.08
CA LEU A 56 -4.34 4.74 9.00
C LEU A 56 -3.70 4.30 10.30
N PRO A 57 -4.39 4.46 11.44
CA PRO A 57 -3.97 3.82 12.68
C PRO A 57 -3.95 2.29 12.50
N VAL A 58 -2.95 1.63 13.08
CA VAL A 58 -2.81 0.17 13.02
C VAL A 58 -4.07 -0.56 13.54
N ALA A 59 -4.77 0.04 14.50
CA ALA A 59 -6.03 -0.51 15.00
C ALA A 59 -7.10 -0.62 13.90
N ILE A 60 -7.20 0.40 13.04
CA ILE A 60 -8.14 0.44 11.91
C ILE A 60 -7.67 -0.49 10.79
N ALA A 61 -6.39 -0.45 10.44
CA ALA A 61 -5.84 -1.32 9.41
C ALA A 61 -5.99 -2.82 9.76
N ARG A 62 -5.89 -3.17 11.05
CA ARG A 62 -6.17 -4.53 11.52
C ARG A 62 -7.63 -4.93 11.30
N GLN A 63 -8.58 -3.99 11.36
CA GLN A 63 -9.98 -4.29 11.03
C GLN A 63 -10.15 -4.57 9.54
N LEU A 64 -9.39 -3.92 8.65
CA LEU A 64 -9.41 -4.23 7.21
C LEU A 64 -8.96 -5.69 6.94
N LEU A 65 -7.96 -6.16 7.69
CA LEU A 65 -7.48 -7.55 7.62
C LEU A 65 -8.45 -8.57 8.24
N LEU A 66 -9.17 -8.18 9.31
CA LEU A 66 -10.04 -9.07 10.08
C LEU A 66 -11.50 -9.09 9.59
N GLY A 67 -11.97 -8.01 8.97
CA GLY A 67 -13.34 -7.83 8.49
C GLY A 67 -13.72 -8.76 7.34
N ARG A 68 -12.78 -9.55 6.82
CA ARG A 68 -12.96 -10.44 5.65
C ARG A 68 -13.15 -11.93 5.98
N ARG A 69 -13.46 -12.28 7.24
CA ARG A 69 -13.86 -13.65 7.62
C ARG A 69 -15.38 -13.89 7.57
N GLN A 70 -16.09 -13.38 6.58
CA GLN A 70 -17.52 -13.69 6.37
C GLN A 70 -17.79 -14.07 4.93
#